data_AF-A0A1Q4F4R1-F1
#
_entry.id   AF-A0A1Q4F4R1-F1
#
_cell.length_a   1.000
_cell.length_b   1.000
_cell.length_c   1.000
_cell.angle_alpha   90.00
_cell.angle_beta   90.00
_cell.angle_gamma   90.00
#
_symmetry.space_group_name_H-M   'P 1'
#
loop_
_entity.id
_entity.type
_entity.pdbx_description
1 polymer ?
#
loop_
_entity_poly.entity_id
_entity_poly.type
_entity_poly.pdbx_seq_one_letter_code
_entity_poly.pdbx_strand_id
1 'polypeptide(L)'
;MERDIEIIVSHFRNEASGLFLAIVEDFERHAEKLNRQRDENVFQQMQSRFVQELKKQLSYIAEKVIGQYKGNTGINILRRELTAQIEYYISEFLLKIRSM
;
A
#
# COMPACT_ATOMS: atom_id res chain seq x y z
N MET A 1 17.73 -13.58 -13.22
CA MET A 1 17.59 -13.42 -11.75
C MET A 1 17.24 -11.99 -11.39
N GLU A 2 18.13 -10.99 -11.57
CA GLU A 2 17.79 -9.58 -11.32
C GLU A 2 16.61 -9.11 -12.18
N ARG A 3 16.62 -9.40 -13.49
CA ARG A 3 15.50 -9.10 -14.39
C ARG A 3 14.17 -9.75 -13.98
N ASP A 4 14.21 -10.95 -13.40
CA ASP A 4 12.99 -11.66 -12.99
C ASP A 4 12.38 -11.00 -11.75
N ILE A 5 13.23 -10.59 -10.80
CA ILE A 5 12.82 -9.82 -9.62
C ILE A 5 12.27 -8.45 -10.03
N GLU A 6 12.95 -7.74 -10.93
CA GLU A 6 12.51 -6.45 -11.46
C GLU A 6 11.13 -6.53 -12.13
N ILE A 7 10.88 -7.57 -12.93
CA ILE A 7 9.57 -7.78 -13.57
C ILE A 7 8.48 -8.00 -12.52
N ILE A 8 8.72 -8.83 -11.51
CA ILE A 8 7.74 -9.08 -10.44
C ILE A 8 7.48 -7.81 -9.62
N VAL A 9 8.53 -7.07 -9.28
CA VAL A 9 8.41 -5.80 -8.55
C VAL A 9 7.66 -4.75 -9.40
N SER A 10 7.90 -4.70 -10.70
CA SER A 10 7.16 -3.83 -11.61
C SER A 10 5.68 -4.21 -11.67
N HIS A 11 5.36 -5.50 -11.73
CA HIS A 11 3.99 -5.98 -11.70
C HIS A 11 3.28 -5.62 -10.39
N PHE A 12 3.97 -5.80 -9.26
CA PHE A 12 3.49 -5.34 -7.95
C PHE A 12 3.19 -3.84 -7.95
N ARG A 13 4.13 -3.00 -8.41
CA ARG A 13 3.96 -1.53 -8.42
C ARG A 13 2.77 -1.09 -9.27
N ASN A 14 2.55 -1.74 -10.41
CA ASN A 14 1.40 -1.44 -11.25
C ASN A 14 0.08 -1.74 -10.53
N GLU A 15 -0.08 -2.94 -9.94
CA GLU A 15 -1.28 -3.27 -9.15
C GLU A 15 -1.42 -2.37 -7.91
N ALA A 16 -0.32 -2.10 -7.19
CA ALA A 16 -0.29 -1.29 -5.98
C ALA A 16 -0.65 0.18 -6.24
N SER A 17 -0.22 0.76 -7.36
CA SER A 17 -0.55 2.15 -7.72
C SER A 17 -2.05 2.37 -7.91
N GLY A 18 -2.73 1.47 -8.63
CA GLY A 18 -4.18 1.55 -8.82
C GLY A 18 -4.94 1.37 -7.51
N LEU A 19 -4.52 0.43 -6.68
CA LEU A 19 -5.06 0.23 -5.34
C LEU A 19 -4.88 1.47 -4.46
N PHE A 20 -3.67 2.05 -4.46
CA PHE A 20 -3.34 3.22 -3.65
C PHE A 20 -4.24 4.40 -4.00
N LEU A 21 -4.43 4.69 -5.29
CA LEU A 21 -5.33 5.75 -5.74
C LEU A 21 -6.76 5.53 -5.25
N ALA A 22 -7.30 4.32 -5.41
CA ALA A 22 -8.65 3.99 -4.96
C ALA A 22 -8.82 4.14 -3.43
N ILE A 23 -7.83 3.71 -2.65
CA ILE A 23 -7.83 3.84 -1.18
C ILE A 23 -7.78 5.31 -0.76
N VAL A 24 -6.97 6.13 -1.45
CA VAL A 24 -6.90 7.57 -1.19
C VAL A 24 -8.23 8.24 -1.53
N GLU A 25 -8.77 8.04 -2.73
CA GLU A 25 -10.06 8.62 -3.13
C GLU A 25 -11.17 8.24 -2.14
N ASP A 26 -11.19 7.00 -1.66
CA ASP A 26 -12.17 6.58 -0.67
C ASP A 26 -11.96 7.26 0.68
N PHE A 27 -10.71 7.39 1.15
CA PHE A 27 -10.40 8.16 2.35
C PHE A 27 -10.85 9.62 2.22
N GLU A 28 -10.54 10.28 1.10
CA GLU A 28 -10.87 11.69 0.84
C GLU A 28 -12.39 11.90 0.93
N ARG A 29 -13.19 11.05 0.29
CA ARG A 29 -14.67 11.11 0.35
C ARG A 29 -15.25 10.93 1.75
N HIS A 30 -14.58 10.16 2.62
CA HIS A 30 -15.00 10.02 4.01
C HIS A 30 -14.53 11.22 4.84
N ALA A 31 -13.33 11.72 4.60
CA ALA A 31 -12.75 12.86 5.30
C ALA A 31 -13.50 14.17 5.04
N GLU A 32 -13.99 14.39 3.82
CA GLU A 32 -14.80 15.57 3.46
C GLU A 32 -16.07 15.72 4.30
N LYS A 33 -16.59 14.60 4.84
CA LYS A 33 -17.80 14.58 5.68
C LYS A 33 -17.52 14.88 7.15
N LEU A 34 -16.25 14.93 7.55
CA LEU A 34 -15.84 15.14 8.94
C LEU A 34 -15.50 16.60 9.20
N ASN A 35 -15.92 17.11 10.36
CA ASN A 35 -15.40 18.38 10.85
C ASN A 35 -14.12 18.10 11.64
N ARG A 36 -12.96 18.25 11.01
CA ARG A 36 -11.65 17.92 11.59
C ARG A 36 -11.37 18.54 12.97
N GLN A 37 -11.91 19.72 13.27
CA GLN A 37 -11.71 20.37 14.58
C GLN A 37 -12.53 19.73 15.71
N ARG A 38 -13.63 19.06 15.37
CA ARG A 38 -14.53 18.42 16.34
C ARG A 38 -14.37 16.90 16.37
N ASP A 39 -13.95 16.32 15.24
CA ASP A 39 -13.96 14.88 14.99
C ASP A 39 -12.54 14.29 14.89
N GLU A 40 -11.53 14.92 15.49
CA GLU A 40 -10.12 14.48 15.44
C GLU A 40 -9.96 12.99 15.78
N ASN A 41 -10.63 12.51 16.84
CA ASN A 41 -10.59 11.09 17.21
C ASN A 41 -11.17 10.18 16.13
N VAL A 42 -12.24 10.63 15.45
CA VAL A 42 -12.87 9.88 14.35
C VAL A 42 -11.95 9.86 13.14
N PHE A 43 -11.28 10.99 12.86
CA PHE A 43 -10.29 11.10 11.80
C PHE A 43 -9.09 10.16 12.03
N GLN A 44 -8.53 10.11 13.24
CA GLN A 44 -7.43 9.20 13.58
C GLN A 44 -7.83 7.72 13.51
N GLN A 45 -9.04 7.37 13.93
CA GLN A 45 -9.58 6.02 13.79
C GLN A 45 -9.76 5.63 12.31
N MET A 46 -10.30 6.56 11.51
CA MET A 46 -10.45 6.37 10.07
C MET A 46 -9.10 6.19 9.39
N GLN A 47 -8.13 7.06 9.66
CA GLN A 47 -6.75 6.92 9.18
C GLN A 47 -6.17 5.54 9.51
N SER A 48 -6.28 5.11 10.76
CA SER A 48 -5.79 3.80 11.20
C SER A 48 -6.45 2.65 10.43
N ARG A 49 -7.77 2.73 10.20
CA ARG A 49 -8.52 1.74 9.43
C ARG A 49 -8.04 1.65 7.99
N PHE A 50 -7.89 2.80 7.31
CA PHE A 50 -7.44 2.81 5.92
C PHE A 50 -5.97 2.39 5.77
N VAL A 51 -5.10 2.71 6.73
CA VAL A 51 -3.72 2.18 6.76
C VAL A 51 -3.70 0.66 6.87
N GLN A 52 -4.53 0.09 7.75
CA GLN A 52 -4.63 -1.36 7.91
C GLN A 52 -5.17 -2.03 6.64
N GLU A 53 -6.18 -1.43 6.00
CA GLU A 53 -6.75 -1.93 4.76
C GLU A 53 -5.74 -1.88 3.61
N LEU A 54 -5.03 -0.75 3.45
CA LEU A 54 -3.97 -0.60 2.47
C LEU A 54 -2.88 -1.65 2.67
N LYS A 55 -2.39 -1.81 3.90
CA LYS A 55 -1.37 -2.81 4.23
C LYS A 55 -1.85 -4.21 3.88
N LYS A 56 -3.07 -4.57 4.27
CA LYS A 56 -3.65 -5.90 4.01
C LYS A 56 -3.74 -6.19 2.51
N GLN A 57 -4.24 -5.25 1.72
CA GLN A 57 -4.40 -5.43 0.29
C GLN A 57 -3.05 -5.47 -0.44
N LEU A 58 -2.09 -4.61 -0.07
CA LEU A 58 -0.74 -4.66 -0.62
C LEU A 58 -0.02 -5.97 -0.25
N SER A 59 -0.16 -6.47 0.99
CA SER A 59 0.37 -7.77 1.38
C SER A 59 -0.25 -8.92 0.56
N TYR A 60 -1.55 -8.86 0.28
CA TYR A 60 -2.21 -9.84 -0.58
C TYR A 60 -1.65 -9.82 -2.01
N ILE A 61 -1.45 -8.63 -2.60
CA ILE A 61 -0.83 -8.48 -3.92
C ILE A 61 0.60 -9.03 -3.90
N ALA A 62 1.38 -8.71 -2.86
CA ALA A 62 2.74 -9.21 -2.69
C ALA A 62 2.80 -10.74 -2.67
N GLU A 63 1.95 -11.40 -1.88
CA GLU A 63 1.88 -12.86 -1.84
C GLU A 63 1.46 -13.47 -3.19
N LYS A 64 0.49 -12.84 -3.87
CA LYS A 64 0.06 -13.27 -5.22
C LYS A 64 1.21 -13.22 -6.22
N VAL A 65 1.98 -12.12 -6.28
CA VAL A 65 3.09 -11.99 -7.23
C VAL A 65 4.30 -12.84 -6.83
N ILE A 66 4.52 -13.06 -5.52
CA ILE A 66 5.51 -14.03 -5.03
C ILE A 66 5.15 -15.45 -5.49
N GLY A 67 3.88 -15.84 -5.43
CA GLY A 67 3.42 -17.14 -5.92
C GLY A 67 3.65 -17.36 -7.43
N GLN A 68 3.81 -16.27 -8.19
CA GLN A 68 4.14 -16.31 -9.61
C GLN A 68 5.65 -16.39 -9.88
N TYR A 69 6.49 -16.13 -8.88
CA TYR A 69 7.94 -16.18 -9.00
C TYR A 69 8.42 -17.63 -9.11
N LYS A 70 8.88 -18.01 -10.30
CA LYS A 70 9.43 -19.35 -10.59
C LYS A 70 10.93 -19.47 -10.33
N GLY A 71 11.58 -18.41 -9.86
CA GLY A 71 13.01 -18.42 -9.57
C GLY A 71 13.32 -19.21 -8.30
N ASN A 72 14.26 -20.15 -8.39
CA ASN A 72 14.67 -20.97 -7.24
C ASN A 72 15.59 -20.21 -6.26
N THR A 73 16.13 -19.07 -6.66
CA THR A 73 17.04 -18.23 -5.88
C THR A 73 16.52 -16.79 -5.83
N GLY A 74 16.85 -16.04 -4.77
CA GLY A 74 16.48 -14.62 -4.67
C GLY A 74 15.08 -14.34 -4.09
N ILE A 75 14.32 -15.37 -3.69
CA ILE A 75 13.00 -15.20 -3.06
C ILE A 75 13.03 -14.30 -1.81
N ASN A 76 14.09 -14.38 -1.02
CA ASN A 76 14.27 -13.53 0.17
C ASN A 76 14.54 -12.07 -0.21
N ILE A 77 15.25 -11.84 -1.33
CA ILE A 77 15.50 -10.49 -1.86
C ILE A 77 14.18 -9.91 -2.35
N LEU A 78 13.41 -10.68 -3.14
CA LEU A 78 12.10 -10.28 -3.61
C LEU A 78 11.15 -9.93 -2.45
N ARG A 79 11.08 -10.77 -1.42
CA ARG A 79 10.26 -10.51 -0.23
C ARG A 79 10.67 -9.20 0.46
N ARG A 80 11.97 -8.96 0.64
CA ARG A 80 12.46 -7.72 1.24
C ARG A 80 12.08 -6.50 0.40
N GLU A 81 12.24 -6.59 -0.92
CA GLU A 81 11.90 -5.51 -1.83
C GLU A 81 10.41 -5.19 -1.77
N LEU A 82 9.53 -6.21 -1.82
CA LEU A 82 8.09 -6.02 -1.72
C LEU A 82 7.67 -5.45 -0.36
N THR A 83 8.30 -5.87 0.75
CA THR A 83 8.08 -5.25 2.07
C THR A 83 8.44 -3.76 2.05
N ALA A 84 9.58 -3.39 1.47
CA ALA A 84 9.98 -1.99 1.36
C ALA A 84 8.99 -1.17 0.50
N GLN A 85 8.46 -1.76 -0.58
CA GLN A 85 7.43 -1.12 -1.39
C GLN A 85 6.12 -0.94 -0.61
N ILE A 86 5.70 -1.92 0.20
CA ILE A 86 4.51 -1.79 1.07
C ILE A 86 4.70 -0.63 2.05
N GLU A 87 5.87 -0.56 2.72
CA GLU A 87 6.20 0.50 3.66
C GLU A 87 6.23 1.88 2.99
N TYR A 88 6.72 1.95 1.74
CA TYR A 88 6.67 3.16 0.92
C TYR A 88 5.22 3.64 0.71
N TYR A 89 4.32 2.79 0.19
CA TYR A 89 2.92 3.18 -0.04
C TYR A 89 2.19 3.58 1.25
N ILE A 90 2.46 2.92 2.37
CA ILE A 90 1.88 3.31 3.67
C ILE A 90 2.39 4.70 4.09
N SER A 91 3.68 4.95 3.93
CA SER A 91 4.28 6.25 4.26
C SER A 91 3.72 7.37 3.39
N GLU A 92 3.60 7.13 2.08
CA GLU A 92 3.00 8.08 1.14
C GLU A 92 1.54 8.38 1.48
N PHE A 93 0.77 7.35 1.87
CA PHE A 93 -0.62 7.52 2.30
C PHE A 93 -0.72 8.44 3.53
N LEU A 94 0.12 8.19 4.54
CA LEU A 94 0.18 8.98 5.77
C LEU A 94 0.62 10.43 5.48
N LEU A 95 1.61 10.63 4.62
CA LEU A 95 2.08 11.95 4.22
C LEU A 95 0.98 12.74 3.50
N LYS A 96 0.29 12.11 2.55
CA LYS A 96 -0.80 12.74 1.79
C LYS A 96 -1.96 13.13 2.71
N ILE A 97 -2.36 12.27 3.63
CA ILE A 97 -3.47 12.56 4.54
C ILE A 97 -3.14 13.66 5.54
N ARG A 98 -1.89 13.72 5.98
CA ARG A 98 -1.42 14.77 6.90
C ARG A 98 -1.40 16.15 6.23
N SER A 99 -1.19 16.22 4.92
CA SER A 99 -1.14 17.50 4.18
C SER A 99 -2.51 17.99 3.71
N MET A 100 -3.51 17.09 3.62
CA MET A 100 -4.92 17.47 3.59
C MET A 100 -5.30 18.15 4.89
#